data_AF-A0A3R7UGB1-F1
#
_entry.id   AF-A0A3R7UGB1-F1
#
_cell.length_a   1.000
_cell.length_b   1.000
_cell.length_c   1.000
_cell.angle_alpha   90.00
_cell.angle_beta   90.00
_cell.angle_gamma   90.00
#
_symmetry.space_group_name_H-M   'P 1'
#
loop_
_entity.id
_entity.type
_entity.pdbx_description
1 polymer ?
#
loop_
_entity_poly.entity_id
_entity_poly.type
_entity_poly.pdbx_seq_one_letter_code
_entity_poly.pdbx_strand_id
1 'polypeptide(L)'
;MPQGWYGQVSSDLSKIVDCINFYESELEEARVECGLAGNIEKNATRVPGIVEHRFNQLQEIEAILEFLNIQLRKVRSKNYKKYLENYQRALTSRDVEKYIDGEDEVVNMSNIINEFALLRNKFLGLMKAIDAKQFQINNIVKLRVAGLDDAELFAKK
;
A
#
# COMPACT_ATOMS: atom_id res chain seq x y z
N MET A 1 16.99 16.14 -1.44
CA MET A 1 15.59 16.25 -1.91
C MET A 1 14.99 14.86 -1.87
N PRO A 2 13.73 14.68 -1.45
CA PRO A 2 13.11 13.37 -1.54
C PRO A 2 13.09 12.94 -3.02
N GLN A 3 13.72 11.83 -3.35
CA GLN A 3 13.71 11.23 -4.69
C GLN A 3 12.45 10.38 -4.84
N GLY A 4 11.93 10.24 -6.07
CA GLY A 4 10.76 9.40 -6.37
C GLY A 4 9.41 10.12 -6.39
N TRP A 5 8.34 9.35 -6.34
CA TRP A 5 6.96 9.82 -6.27
C TRP A 5 6.64 10.54 -4.97
N TYR A 6 7.25 10.13 -3.85
CA TYR A 6 7.08 10.84 -2.58
C TYR A 6 7.52 12.31 -2.70
N GLY A 7 8.66 12.57 -3.33
CA GLY A 7 9.14 13.93 -3.58
C GLY A 7 8.21 14.76 -4.46
N GLN A 8 7.65 14.14 -5.50
CA GLN A 8 6.73 14.80 -6.42
C GLN A 8 5.40 15.14 -5.76
N VAL A 9 4.76 14.16 -5.09
CA VAL A 9 3.48 14.35 -4.41
C VAL A 9 3.59 15.31 -3.22
N SER A 10 4.68 15.22 -2.45
CA SER A 10 4.90 16.13 -1.31
C SER A 10 5.13 17.58 -1.73
N SER A 11 5.65 17.81 -2.94
CA SER A 11 5.84 19.14 -3.51
C SER A 11 4.58 19.66 -4.21
N ASP A 12 3.82 18.77 -4.85
CA ASP A 12 2.63 19.09 -5.64
C ASP A 12 1.55 18.00 -5.52
N LEU A 13 0.49 18.29 -4.78
CA LEU A 13 -0.65 17.38 -4.58
C LEU A 13 -1.42 17.10 -5.87
N SER A 14 -1.27 17.92 -6.93
CA SER A 14 -1.93 17.65 -8.21
C SER A 14 -1.42 16.37 -8.88
N LYS A 15 -0.25 15.88 -8.48
CA LYS A 15 0.40 14.66 -8.98
C LYS A 15 -0.15 13.35 -8.40
N ILE A 16 -1.12 13.42 -7.49
CA ILE A 16 -1.70 12.23 -6.83
C ILE A 16 -2.30 11.26 -7.84
N VAL A 17 -3.07 11.74 -8.81
CA VAL A 17 -3.72 10.86 -9.81
C VAL A 17 -2.68 10.14 -10.67
N ASP A 18 -1.67 10.87 -11.14
CA ASP A 18 -0.56 10.29 -11.92
C ASP A 18 0.20 9.24 -11.09
N CYS A 19 0.43 9.53 -9.82
CA CYS A 19 1.11 8.62 -8.88
C CYS A 19 0.33 7.32 -8.67
N ILE A 20 -0.99 7.41 -8.47
CA ILE A 20 -1.84 6.21 -8.30
C ILE A 20 -1.80 5.37 -9.57
N ASN A 21 -1.96 5.99 -10.74
CA ASN A 21 -1.93 5.29 -12.03
C ASN A 21 -0.60 4.56 -12.27
N PHE A 22 0.52 5.21 -11.91
CA PHE A 22 1.83 4.58 -11.99
C PHE A 22 1.89 3.30 -11.13
N TYR A 23 1.51 3.37 -9.86
CA TYR A 23 1.59 2.21 -8.97
C TYR A 23 0.57 1.11 -9.28
N GLU A 24 -0.61 1.45 -9.81
CA GLU A 24 -1.55 0.44 -10.31
C GLU A 24 -0.98 -0.29 -11.54
N SER A 25 -0.27 0.42 -12.45
CA SER A 25 0.43 -0.22 -13.57
C SER A 25 1.54 -1.16 -13.09
N GLU A 26 2.38 -0.68 -12.17
CA GLU A 26 3.44 -1.49 -11.55
C GLU A 26 2.88 -2.73 -10.86
N LEU A 27 1.73 -2.60 -10.18
CA LEU A 27 1.07 -3.71 -9.52
C LEU A 27 0.62 -4.78 -10.53
N GLU A 28 0.02 -4.38 -11.66
CA GLU A 28 -0.43 -5.33 -12.68
C GLU A 28 0.73 -6.06 -13.34
N GLU A 29 1.85 -5.37 -13.60
CA GLU A 29 3.08 -6.01 -14.07
C GLU A 29 3.64 -7.00 -13.02
N ALA A 30 3.63 -6.62 -11.75
CA ALA A 30 4.17 -7.43 -10.66
C ALA A 30 3.38 -8.72 -10.41
N ARG A 31 2.09 -8.80 -10.77
CA ARG A 31 1.29 -10.03 -10.56
C ARG A 31 1.89 -11.25 -11.24
N VAL A 32 2.51 -11.07 -12.41
CA VAL A 32 3.14 -12.17 -13.16
C VAL A 32 4.36 -12.70 -12.42
N GLU A 33 5.05 -11.86 -11.65
CA GLU A 33 6.23 -12.21 -10.87
C GLU A 33 5.92 -13.18 -9.72
N CYS A 34 4.67 -13.23 -9.25
CA CYS A 34 4.19 -14.17 -8.24
C CYS A 34 4.03 -15.61 -8.77
N GLY A 35 3.93 -15.80 -10.09
CA GLY A 35 3.81 -17.12 -10.69
C GLY A 35 5.08 -17.95 -10.53
N LEU A 36 4.93 -19.28 -10.38
CA LEU A 36 6.06 -20.21 -10.37
C LEU A 36 6.03 -21.05 -11.65
N ALA A 37 6.90 -20.73 -12.60
CA ALA A 37 7.04 -21.46 -13.85
C ALA A 37 8.50 -21.63 -14.25
N GLY A 38 8.80 -22.73 -14.95
CA GLY A 38 10.14 -23.03 -15.48
C GLY A 38 11.12 -23.55 -14.44
N ASN A 39 12.37 -23.11 -14.52
CA ASN A 39 13.49 -23.64 -13.74
C ASN A 39 13.50 -23.09 -12.29
N ILE A 40 13.65 -23.99 -11.31
CA ILE A 40 13.57 -23.66 -9.88
C ILE A 40 14.73 -22.79 -9.44
N GLU A 41 15.96 -23.11 -9.84
CA GLU A 41 17.16 -22.38 -9.44
C GLU A 41 17.11 -20.93 -9.94
N LYS A 42 16.72 -20.72 -11.21
CA LYS A 42 16.50 -19.38 -11.78
C LYS A 42 15.43 -18.59 -11.03
N ASN A 43 14.34 -19.25 -10.62
CA ASN A 43 13.32 -18.59 -9.81
C ASN A 43 13.89 -18.21 -8.44
N ALA A 44 14.59 -19.13 -7.76
CA ALA A 44 15.19 -18.89 -6.46
C ALA A 44 16.18 -17.72 -6.47
N THR A 45 17.00 -17.58 -7.51
CA THR A 45 17.96 -16.47 -7.62
C THR A 45 17.31 -15.11 -7.90
N ARG A 46 16.13 -15.09 -8.53
CA ARG A 46 15.44 -13.84 -8.93
C ARG A 46 14.59 -13.26 -7.81
N VAL A 47 13.99 -14.11 -6.98
CA VAL A 47 13.06 -13.69 -5.92
C VAL A 47 13.62 -12.57 -5.02
N PRO A 48 14.87 -12.62 -4.53
CA PRO A 48 15.39 -11.55 -3.66
C PRO A 48 15.37 -10.16 -4.31
N GLY A 49 15.72 -10.06 -5.60
CA GLY A 49 15.69 -8.77 -6.31
C GLY A 49 14.26 -8.26 -6.55
N ILE A 50 13.33 -9.17 -6.82
CA ILE A 50 11.90 -8.84 -6.93
C ILE A 50 11.37 -8.33 -5.59
N VAL A 51 11.67 -9.04 -4.49
CA VAL A 51 11.27 -8.65 -3.13
C VAL A 51 11.78 -7.25 -2.80
N GLU A 52 13.07 -6.98 -3.02
CA GLU A 52 13.69 -5.69 -2.73
C GLU A 52 12.99 -4.56 -3.51
N HIS A 53 12.79 -4.74 -4.82
CA HIS A 53 12.18 -3.74 -5.68
C HIS A 53 10.73 -3.45 -5.28
N ARG A 54 9.90 -4.49 -5.13
CA ARG A 54 8.47 -4.35 -4.81
C ARG A 54 8.24 -3.87 -3.38
N PHE A 55 9.12 -4.26 -2.45
CA PHE A 55 9.07 -3.76 -1.08
C PHE A 55 9.39 -2.27 -1.01
N ASN A 56 10.38 -1.78 -1.76
CA ASN A 56 10.68 -0.35 -1.83
C ASN A 56 9.48 0.46 -2.38
N GLN A 57 8.79 -0.03 -3.41
CA GLN A 57 7.57 0.60 -3.92
C GLN A 57 6.48 0.67 -2.84
N LEU A 58 6.27 -0.43 -2.09
CA LEU A 58 5.35 -0.45 -0.96
C LEU A 58 5.74 0.59 0.12
N GLN A 59 7.03 0.69 0.46
CA GLN A 59 7.51 1.66 1.44
C GLN A 59 7.31 3.11 0.97
N GLU A 60 7.49 3.38 -0.32
CA GLU A 60 7.21 4.70 -0.88
C GLU A 60 5.71 5.05 -0.83
N ILE A 61 4.82 4.10 -1.14
CA ILE A 61 3.37 4.26 -0.99
C ILE A 61 3.00 4.54 0.48
N GLU A 62 3.60 3.82 1.43
CA GLU A 62 3.37 4.05 2.87
C GLU A 62 3.85 5.44 3.31
N ALA A 63 4.99 5.92 2.81
CA ALA A 63 5.48 7.26 3.07
C ALA A 63 4.53 8.35 2.53
N ILE A 64 3.99 8.17 1.32
CA ILE A 64 3.00 9.10 0.75
C ILE A 64 1.71 9.09 1.56
N LEU A 65 1.22 7.90 1.95
CA LEU A 65 0.01 7.77 2.77
C LEU A 65 0.16 8.50 4.12
N GLU A 66 1.31 8.39 4.80
CA GLU A 66 1.54 9.13 6.05
C GLU A 66 1.61 10.65 5.80
N PHE A 67 2.24 11.08 4.70
CA PHE A 67 2.25 12.50 4.33
C PHE A 67 0.82 13.04 4.13
N LEU A 68 -0.05 12.31 3.44
CA LEU A 68 -1.44 12.71 3.26
C LEU A 68 -2.19 12.77 4.60
N ASN A 69 -1.95 11.83 5.51
CA ASN A 69 -2.50 11.88 6.87
C ASN A 69 -2.02 13.11 7.65
N ILE A 70 -0.75 13.50 7.51
CA ILE A 70 -0.23 14.76 8.07
C ILE A 70 -0.99 15.96 7.49
N GLN A 71 -1.22 16.00 6.18
CA GLN A 71 -1.99 17.08 5.54
C GLN A 71 -3.44 17.13 6.03
N LEU A 72 -4.10 15.98 6.19
CA LEU A 72 -5.46 15.91 6.74
C LEU A 72 -5.52 16.51 8.15
N ARG A 73 -4.57 16.16 9.03
CA ARG A 73 -4.49 16.75 10.39
C ARG A 73 -4.35 18.27 10.35
N LYS A 74 -3.58 18.80 9.38
CA LYS A 74 -3.40 20.25 9.17
C LYS A 74 -4.69 20.92 8.71
N VAL A 75 -5.41 20.34 7.74
CA VAL A 75 -6.71 20.85 7.26
C VAL A 75 -7.75 20.85 8.38
N ARG A 76 -7.85 19.75 9.13
CA ARG A 76 -8.75 19.66 10.30
C ARG A 76 -8.45 20.73 11.34
N SER A 77 -7.17 20.97 11.66
CA SER A 77 -6.78 22.01 12.62
C SER A 77 -7.14 23.42 12.14
N LYS A 78 -6.99 23.71 10.84
CA LYS A 78 -7.39 24.98 10.24
C LYS A 78 -8.90 25.21 10.38
N ASN A 79 -9.72 24.22 10.04
CA ASN A 79 -11.17 24.31 10.18
C ASN A 79 -11.59 24.40 11.66
N TYR A 80 -10.94 23.66 12.56
CA TYR A 80 -11.18 23.74 14.00
C TYR A 80 -11.01 25.15 14.57
N LYS A 81 -9.92 25.83 14.21
CA LYS A 81 -9.70 27.23 14.63
C LYS A 81 -10.79 28.16 14.09
N LYS A 82 -11.14 28.01 12.80
CA LYS A 82 -12.20 28.80 12.15
C LYS A 82 -13.55 28.63 12.86
N TYR A 83 -13.94 27.40 13.22
CA TYR A 83 -15.19 27.16 13.94
C TYR A 83 -15.16 27.72 15.36
N LEU A 84 -14.05 27.55 16.08
CA LEU A 84 -13.90 28.14 17.41
C LEU A 84 -14.04 29.65 17.34
N GLU A 85 -13.34 30.33 16.44
CA GLU A 85 -13.38 31.80 16.34
C GLU A 85 -14.77 32.35 15.99
N ASN A 86 -15.52 31.66 15.13
CA ASN A 86 -16.83 32.15 14.65
C ASN A 86 -18.03 31.75 15.52
N TYR A 87 -17.91 30.70 16.34
CA TYR A 87 -19.05 30.11 17.06
C TYR A 87 -18.82 29.88 18.56
N GLN A 88 -17.93 30.64 19.21
CA GLN A 88 -17.52 30.45 20.62
C GLN A 88 -18.66 30.29 21.65
N ARG A 89 -19.85 30.83 21.38
CA ARG A 89 -21.00 30.78 22.30
C ARG A 89 -22.09 29.77 21.90
N ALA A 90 -21.98 29.16 20.72
CA ALA A 90 -23.05 28.35 20.13
C ALA A 90 -22.69 26.87 20.00
N LEU A 91 -21.41 26.53 19.88
CA LEU A 91 -20.96 25.15 19.64
C LEU A 91 -20.06 24.66 20.76
N THR A 92 -20.26 23.40 21.17
CA THR A 92 -19.30 22.70 22.02
C THR A 92 -18.13 22.19 21.18
N SER A 93 -16.97 21.95 21.79
CA SER A 93 -15.80 21.40 21.08
C SER A 93 -16.12 20.09 20.35
N ARG A 94 -17.01 19.26 20.91
CA ARG A 94 -17.45 17.99 20.30
C ARG A 94 -18.33 18.20 19.07
N ASP A 95 -19.16 19.23 19.07
CA ASP A 95 -19.98 19.57 17.90
C ASP A 95 -19.08 20.08 16.77
N VAL A 96 -18.09 20.91 17.10
CA VAL A 96 -17.10 21.42 16.16
C VAL A 96 -16.34 20.28 15.47
N GLU A 97 -15.88 19.26 16.21
CA GLU A 97 -15.21 18.09 15.61
C GLU A 97 -16.08 17.38 14.57
N LYS A 98 -17.37 17.17 14.86
CA LYS A 98 -18.30 16.53 13.92
C LYS A 98 -18.55 17.37 12.67
N TYR A 99 -18.65 18.70 12.82
CA TYR A 99 -18.84 19.58 11.67
C TYR A 99 -17.62 19.59 10.75
N ILE A 100 -16.41 19.57 11.33
CA ILE A 100 -15.16 19.52 10.55
C ILE A 100 -15.06 18.23 9.73
N ASP A 101 -15.51 17.10 10.28
CA ASP A 101 -15.53 15.83 9.54
C ASP A 101 -16.46 15.87 8.32
N GLY A 102 -17.42 16.80 8.29
CA GLY A 102 -18.30 17.05 7.16
C GLY A 102 -17.84 18.17 6.21
N GLU A 103 -16.72 18.85 6.49
CA GLU A 103 -16.19 19.89 5.59
C GLU A 103 -15.67 19.27 4.29
N ASP A 104 -16.04 19.87 3.15
CA ASP A 104 -15.71 19.32 1.81
C ASP A 104 -14.20 19.08 1.64
N GLU A 105 -13.35 20.00 2.12
CA GLU A 105 -11.89 19.85 2.07
C GLU A 105 -11.39 18.63 2.87
N VAL A 106 -12.02 18.33 4.01
CA VAL A 106 -11.67 17.21 4.89
C VAL A 106 -12.13 15.89 4.28
N VAL A 107 -13.37 15.86 3.76
CA VAL A 107 -13.95 14.69 3.09
C VAL A 107 -13.13 14.33 1.85
N ASN A 108 -12.81 15.31 1.00
CA ASN A 108 -12.01 15.09 -0.21
C ASN A 108 -10.62 14.53 0.10
N MET A 109 -9.92 15.10 1.09
CA MET A 109 -8.61 14.60 1.51
C MET A 109 -8.71 13.18 2.11
N SER A 110 -9.78 12.90 2.86
CA SER A 110 -10.01 11.56 3.43
C SER A 110 -10.27 10.50 2.35
N ASN A 111 -11.00 10.85 1.29
CA ASN A 111 -11.21 9.96 0.15
C ASN A 111 -9.89 9.62 -0.55
N ILE A 112 -9.04 10.61 -0.79
CA ILE A 112 -7.70 10.41 -1.38
C ILE A 112 -6.83 9.50 -0.49
N ILE A 113 -6.85 9.73 0.83
CA ILE A 113 -6.13 8.86 1.79
C ILE A 113 -6.64 7.42 1.70
N ASN A 114 -7.95 7.22 1.58
CA ASN A 114 -8.54 5.89 1.45
C ASN A 114 -8.10 5.19 0.15
N GLU A 115 -7.98 5.91 -0.97
CA GLU A 115 -7.44 5.37 -2.22
C GLU A 115 -5.99 4.89 -2.06
N PHE A 116 -5.13 5.69 -1.42
CA PHE A 116 -3.76 5.29 -1.11
C PHE A 116 -3.70 4.11 -0.13
N ALA A 117 -4.60 4.06 0.85
CA ALA A 117 -4.69 2.93 1.77
C ALA A 117 -5.06 1.63 1.04
N LEU A 118 -5.97 1.71 0.07
CA LEU A 118 -6.31 0.57 -0.78
C LEU A 118 -5.12 0.12 -1.64
N LEU A 119 -4.44 1.06 -2.31
CA LEU A 119 -3.25 0.80 -3.10
C LEU A 119 -2.16 0.10 -2.27
N ARG A 120 -1.87 0.63 -1.08
CA ARG A 120 -0.95 0.04 -0.11
C ARG A 120 -1.34 -1.39 0.27
N ASN A 121 -2.63 -1.64 0.52
CA ASN A 121 -3.13 -2.97 0.85
C ASN A 121 -2.99 -3.96 -0.32
N LYS A 122 -3.13 -3.49 -1.57
CA LYS A 122 -2.87 -4.33 -2.76
C LYS A 122 -1.39 -4.72 -2.84
N PHE A 123 -0.46 -3.79 -2.61
CA PHE A 123 0.98 -4.09 -2.57
C PHE A 123 1.37 -5.02 -1.42
N LEU A 124 0.74 -4.90 -0.24
CA LEU A 124 0.90 -5.92 0.80
C LEU A 124 0.45 -7.31 0.34
N GLY A 125 -0.65 -7.39 -0.42
CA GLY A 125 -1.11 -8.63 -1.02
C GLY A 125 -0.07 -9.22 -1.98
N LEU A 126 0.54 -8.38 -2.81
CA LEU A 126 1.66 -8.74 -3.69
C LEU A 126 2.84 -9.31 -2.89
N MET A 127 3.29 -8.61 -1.84
CA MET A 127 4.41 -9.08 -1.01
C MET A 127 4.11 -10.44 -0.37
N LYS A 128 2.90 -10.63 0.16
CA LYS A 128 2.48 -11.94 0.71
C LYS A 128 2.51 -13.05 -0.34
N ALA A 129 2.14 -12.76 -1.58
CA ALA A 129 2.19 -13.73 -2.66
C ALA A 129 3.63 -14.09 -3.05
N ILE A 130 4.55 -13.12 -3.05
CA ILE A 130 5.98 -13.35 -3.29
C ILE A 130 6.60 -14.18 -2.16
N ASP A 131 6.25 -13.89 -0.90
CA ASP A 131 6.69 -14.70 0.26
C ASP A 131 6.19 -16.14 0.16
N ALA A 132 4.93 -16.33 -0.23
CA ALA A 132 4.36 -17.66 -0.47
C ALA A 132 5.12 -18.38 -1.60
N LYS A 133 5.48 -17.69 -2.68
CA LYS A 133 6.31 -18.24 -3.75
C LYS A 133 7.68 -18.70 -3.24
N GLN A 134 8.35 -17.89 -2.41
CA GLN A 134 9.64 -18.24 -1.80
C GLN A 134 9.50 -19.51 -0.93
N PHE A 135 8.45 -19.59 -0.13
CA PHE A 135 8.16 -20.76 0.70
C PHE A 135 7.91 -22.02 -0.15
N GLN A 136 7.13 -21.90 -1.23
CA GLN A 136 6.85 -23.03 -2.13
C GLN A 136 8.11 -23.53 -2.84
N ILE A 137 8.99 -22.64 -3.29
CA ILE A 137 10.29 -23.01 -3.89
C ILE A 137 11.08 -23.91 -2.93
N ASN A 138 11.17 -23.52 -1.66
CA ASN A 138 11.90 -24.31 -0.65
C ASN A 138 11.27 -25.71 -0.46
N ASN A 139 9.95 -25.78 -0.34
CA ASN A 139 9.26 -27.05 -0.16
C ASN A 139 9.39 -27.98 -1.36
N ILE A 140 9.29 -27.45 -2.58
CA ILE A 140 9.47 -28.23 -3.80
C ILE A 140 10.90 -28.80 -3.88
N VAL A 141 11.91 -28.00 -3.54
CA VAL A 141 13.30 -28.49 -3.49
C VAL A 141 13.45 -29.62 -2.47
N LYS A 142 12.87 -29.47 -1.27
CA LYS A 142 12.91 -30.53 -0.24
C LYS A 142 12.24 -31.83 -0.69
N LEU A 143 11.07 -31.74 -1.34
CA LEU A 143 10.35 -32.91 -1.85
C LEU A 143 11.18 -33.64 -2.93
N ARG A 144 11.75 -32.88 -3.88
CA ARG A 144 12.62 -33.41 -4.94
C ARG A 144 13.85 -34.12 -4.37
N VAL A 145 14.52 -33.52 -3.39
CA VAL A 145 15.68 -34.12 -2.73
C VAL A 145 15.31 -35.40 -1.97
N ALA A 146 14.11 -35.46 -1.41
CA ALA A 146 13.59 -36.66 -0.75
C ALA A 146 13.12 -37.76 -1.73
N GLY A 147 13.12 -37.50 -3.04
CA GLY A 147 12.60 -38.42 -4.06
C GLY A 147 11.08 -38.55 -4.05
N LEU A 148 10.36 -37.57 -3.49
CA LEU A 148 8.90 -37.53 -3.38
C LEU A 148 8.29 -36.66 -4.49
N ASP A 149 8.70 -36.91 -5.73
CA ASP A 149 8.08 -36.30 -6.90
C ASP A 149 6.67 -36.90 -7.07
N ASP A 150 5.60 -36.09 -7.00
CA ASP A 150 4.18 -36.50 -7.02
C ASP A 150 3.62 -37.21 -5.76
N ALA A 151 3.79 -36.60 -4.59
CA ALA A 151 3.11 -37.06 -3.38
C ALA A 151 1.59 -36.76 -3.39
N GLU A 152 0.76 -37.81 -3.34
CA GLU A 152 -0.70 -37.69 -3.22
C GLU A 152 -1.18 -37.67 -1.76
N LEU A 153 -2.20 -36.85 -1.47
CA LEU A 153 -2.87 -36.81 -0.17
C LEU A 153 -4.18 -37.61 -0.23
N PHE A 154 -4.30 -38.64 0.62
CA PHE A 154 -5.55 -39.37 0.79
C PHE A 154 -6.25 -38.94 2.07
N ALA A 155 -7.50 -38.49 1.97
CA ALA A 155 -8.36 -38.35 3.15
C ALA A 155 -8.80 -39.74 3.62
N LYS A 156 -8.71 -40.02 4.92
CA LYS A 156 -9.35 -41.21 5.50
C LYS A 156 -10.86 -41.07 5.29
N LYS A 157 -11.47 -42.04 4.60
CA LYS A 157 -12.93 -42.20 4.54
C LYS A 157 -13.53 -42.42 5.92
#